data_AF-A0A8H7ZQ59-F1
#
_entry.id   AF-A0A8H7ZQ59-F1
#
_cell.length_a   1.000
_cell.length_b   1.000
_cell.length_c   1.000
_cell.angle_alpha   90.00
_cell.angle_beta   90.00
_cell.angle_gamma   90.00
#
_symmetry.space_group_name_H-M   'P 1'
#
loop_
_entity.id
_entity.type
_entity.pdbx_description
1 polymer ?
#
loop_
_entity_poly.entity_id
_entity_poly.type
_entity_poly.pdbx_seq_one_letter_code
_entity_poly.pdbx_strand_id
1 'polypeptide(L)'
;HKRDDFIEFLKSTLLTPFVLHAKPRDISDGDRLSDTTKQLSRENFMDDNLKRYAETMQNVEALVDEHIVMQSKGTPHHSRLKRLVPSVGVFFTPLPLREAFLNANKKYSISARRSVPPRCAPFERPLLPPSFNDIRRILNTAQVLAVAPQLKLITFAPTSANHARSSGRKGAKL
;
A
#
# COMPACT_ATOMS: atom_id res chain seq x y z
N HIS A 1 -12.12 3.10 15.67
CA HIS A 1 -11.44 2.39 14.57
C HIS A 1 -10.46 1.39 15.16
N LYS A 2 -10.74 0.09 15.08
CA LYS A 2 -9.77 -0.95 15.48
C LYS A 2 -8.58 -0.85 14.53
N ARG A 3 -7.35 -0.70 15.06
CA ARG A 3 -6.15 -0.74 14.22
C ARG A 3 -6.01 -2.14 13.62
N ASP A 4 -5.66 -2.19 12.35
CA ASP A 4 -5.43 -3.44 11.64
C ASP A 4 -3.93 -3.70 11.66
N ASP A 5 -3.51 -4.62 12.51
CA ASP A 5 -2.09 -4.91 12.75
C ASP A 5 -1.38 -5.42 11.50
N PHE A 6 -2.11 -6.06 10.57
CA PHE A 6 -1.54 -6.51 9.29
C PHE A 6 -1.25 -5.32 8.36
N ILE A 7 -2.13 -4.31 8.36
CA ILE A 7 -1.87 -3.05 7.65
C ILE A 7 -0.67 -2.32 8.27
N GLU A 8 -0.54 -2.31 9.59
CA GLU A 8 0.61 -1.70 10.27
C GLU A 8 1.92 -2.43 9.95
N PHE A 9 1.90 -3.75 9.94
CA PHE A 9 3.03 -4.58 9.51
C PHE A 9 3.45 -4.30 8.06
N LEU A 10 2.50 -4.20 7.13
CA LEU A 10 2.80 -3.84 5.74
C LEU A 10 3.41 -2.44 5.65
N LYS A 11 2.86 -1.48 6.40
CA LYS A 11 3.37 -0.11 6.44
C LYS A 11 4.79 -0.05 6.98
N SER A 12 5.12 -0.77 8.07
CA SER A 12 6.47 -0.80 8.63
C SER A 12 7.46 -1.50 7.68
N THR A 13 7.02 -2.60 7.04
CA THR A 13 7.85 -3.34 6.08
C THR A 13 8.22 -2.48 4.87
N LEU A 14 7.29 -1.64 4.38
CA LEU A 14 7.54 -0.72 3.26
C LEU A 14 8.30 0.55 3.68
N LEU A 15 8.35 0.86 4.98
CA LEU A 15 9.12 1.99 5.49
C LEU A 15 10.63 1.70 5.46
N THR A 16 11.04 0.46 5.72
CA THR A 16 12.45 0.04 5.73
C THR A 16 13.20 0.33 4.41
N PRO A 17 12.72 -0.12 3.22
CA PRO A 17 13.38 0.20 1.96
C PRO A 17 13.36 1.71 1.66
N PHE A 18 12.39 2.45 2.20
CA PHE A 18 12.36 3.91 2.09
C PHE A 18 13.49 4.57 2.89
N VAL A 19 13.63 4.24 4.19
CA VAL A 19 14.63 4.86 5.07
C VAL A 19 16.04 4.54 4.60
N LEU A 20 16.30 3.29 4.21
CA LEU A 20 17.64 2.83 3.87
C LEU A 20 18.14 3.33 2.50
N HIS A 21 17.22 3.64 1.59
CA HIS A 21 17.59 4.04 0.23
C HIS A 21 17.15 5.46 -0.16
N ALA A 22 16.65 6.24 0.79
CA ALA A 22 16.47 7.67 0.61
C ALA A 22 17.84 8.32 0.46
N LYS A 23 18.32 8.46 -0.79
CA LYS A 23 19.51 9.25 -1.06
C LYS A 23 19.22 10.71 -0.67
N PRO A 24 20.02 11.33 0.22
CA PRO A 24 20.04 12.78 0.34
C PRO A 24 20.31 13.34 -1.06
N ARG A 25 19.62 14.41 -1.46
CA ARG A 25 20.09 15.15 -2.63
C ARG A 25 21.35 15.87 -2.20
N ASP A 26 22.47 15.57 -2.86
CA ASP A 26 23.71 16.30 -2.62
C ASP A 26 23.48 17.79 -2.88
N ILE A 27 23.70 18.58 -1.83
CA ILE A 27 23.53 20.04 -1.80
C ILE A 27 24.60 20.72 -2.69
N SER A 28 25.68 20.03 -3.07
CA SER A 28 26.83 20.59 -3.78
C SER A 28 26.77 20.55 -5.32
N ASP A 29 25.97 19.67 -5.92
CA ASP A 29 26.05 19.42 -7.38
C ASP A 29 24.94 20.11 -8.19
N GLY A 30 24.08 20.86 -7.49
CA GLY A 30 22.91 21.53 -8.07
C GLY A 30 23.22 22.53 -9.18
N ASP A 31 24.44 23.08 -9.23
CA ASP A 31 24.80 24.15 -10.17
C ASP A 31 25.61 23.68 -11.38
N ARG A 32 26.07 22.42 -11.41
CA ARG A 32 26.97 21.90 -12.48
C ARG A 32 26.35 20.84 -13.40
N LEU A 33 25.17 20.31 -13.06
CA LEU A 33 24.49 19.27 -13.83
C LEU A 33 23.35 19.88 -14.68
N SER A 34 23.32 19.53 -15.96
CA SER A 34 22.25 19.90 -16.89
C SER A 34 20.88 19.39 -16.41
N ASP A 35 19.82 20.12 -16.74
CA ASP A 35 18.45 19.77 -16.34
C ASP A 35 18.02 18.39 -16.84
N THR A 36 18.55 17.95 -17.98
CA THR A 36 18.38 16.58 -18.51
C THR A 36 18.95 15.51 -17.58
N THR A 37 20.14 15.70 -17.02
CA THR A 37 20.75 14.72 -16.09
C THR A 37 20.03 14.68 -14.75
N LYS A 38 19.50 15.82 -14.29
CA LYS A 38 18.64 15.90 -13.10
C LYS A 38 17.29 15.20 -13.30
N GLN A 39 16.76 15.22 -14.52
CA GLN A 39 15.52 14.52 -14.85
C GLN A 39 15.72 13.01 -14.94
N LEU A 40 16.75 12.55 -15.67
CA LEU A 40 17.09 11.13 -15.81
C LEU A 40 17.37 10.47 -14.45
N SER A 41 18.11 11.13 -13.56
CA SER A 41 18.39 10.63 -12.21
C SER A 41 17.11 10.51 -11.35
N ARG A 42 16.13 11.40 -11.54
CA ARG A 42 14.83 11.30 -10.86
C ARG A 42 13.99 10.15 -11.39
N GLU A 43 13.95 9.97 -12.70
CA GLU A 43 13.23 8.87 -13.35
C GLU A 43 13.80 7.52 -12.92
N ASN A 44 15.13 7.34 -13.00
CA ASN A 44 15.81 6.13 -12.54
C ASN A 44 15.54 5.83 -11.05
N PHE A 45 15.56 6.86 -10.19
CA PHE A 45 15.27 6.67 -8.77
C PHE A 45 13.80 6.28 -8.50
N MET A 46 12.86 6.76 -9.33
CA MET A 46 11.45 6.38 -9.22
C MET A 46 11.22 4.93 -9.65
N ASP A 47 11.92 4.48 -10.69
CA ASP A 47 11.91 3.08 -11.14
C ASP A 47 12.53 2.14 -10.11
N ASP A 48 13.64 2.53 -9.47
CA ASP A 48 14.25 1.76 -8.39
C ASP A 48 13.30 1.56 -7.20
N ASN A 49 12.59 2.63 -6.78
CA ASN A 49 11.64 2.54 -5.67
C ASN A 49 10.41 1.70 -6.04
N LEU A 50 9.91 1.83 -7.26
CA LEU A 50 8.82 1.01 -7.77
C LEU A 50 9.19 -0.47 -7.72
N LYS A 51 10.38 -0.82 -8.21
CA LYS A 51 10.90 -2.19 -8.21
C LYS A 51 10.99 -2.77 -6.81
N ARG A 52 11.56 -2.02 -5.86
CA ARG A 52 11.71 -2.45 -4.45
C ARG A 52 10.39 -2.66 -3.74
N TYR A 53 9.43 -1.74 -3.92
CA TYR A 53 8.10 -1.91 -3.34
C TYR A 53 7.38 -3.10 -3.96
N ALA A 54 7.51 -3.32 -5.27
CA ALA A 54 6.94 -4.48 -5.94
C ALA A 54 7.54 -5.80 -5.43
N GLU A 55 8.86 -5.86 -5.25
CA GLU A 55 9.57 -7.02 -4.67
C GLU A 55 9.14 -7.26 -3.21
N THR A 56 9.03 -6.20 -2.41
CA THR A 56 8.57 -6.31 -1.02
C THR A 56 7.16 -6.86 -0.94
N MET A 57 6.25 -6.38 -1.81
CA MET A 57 4.88 -6.90 -1.88
C MET A 57 4.85 -8.37 -2.31
N GLN A 58 5.70 -8.77 -3.26
CA GLN A 58 5.84 -10.17 -3.68
C GLN A 58 6.33 -11.08 -2.55
N ASN A 59 7.27 -10.60 -1.73
CA ASN A 59 7.74 -11.35 -0.57
C ASN A 59 6.63 -11.53 0.48
N VAL A 60 5.80 -10.50 0.70
CA VAL A 60 4.66 -10.60 1.62
C VAL A 60 3.57 -11.51 1.05
N GLU A 61 3.34 -11.48 -0.26
CA GLU A 61 2.43 -12.41 -0.95
C GLU A 61 2.83 -13.87 -0.71
N ALA A 62 4.12 -14.20 -0.84
CA ALA A 62 4.62 -15.54 -0.52
C ALA A 62 4.42 -15.93 0.98
N LEU A 63 4.48 -14.97 1.91
CA LEU A 63 4.18 -15.21 3.33
C LEU A 63 2.69 -15.51 3.57
N VAL A 64 1.81 -14.86 2.82
CA VAL A 64 0.36 -15.13 2.85
C VAL A 64 0.08 -16.52 2.30
N ASP A 65 0.65 -16.88 1.17
CA ASP A 65 0.47 -18.20 0.55
C ASP A 65 0.97 -19.33 1.44
N GLU A 66 2.16 -19.17 2.04
CA GLU A 66 2.65 -20.09 3.07
C GLU A 66 1.67 -20.21 4.24
N HIS A 67 1.10 -19.09 4.69
CA HIS A 67 0.15 -19.12 5.79
C HIS A 67 -1.11 -19.92 5.46
N ILE A 68 -1.64 -19.77 4.24
CA ILE A 68 -2.79 -20.55 3.74
C ILE A 68 -2.46 -22.04 3.74
N VAL A 69 -1.27 -22.43 3.26
CA VAL A 69 -0.82 -23.83 3.25
C VAL A 69 -0.68 -24.39 4.68
N MET A 70 -0.19 -23.61 5.63
CA MET A 70 -0.09 -24.05 7.03
C MET A 70 -1.45 -24.11 7.72
N GLN A 71 -2.38 -23.23 7.35
CA GLN A 71 -3.77 -23.27 7.82
C GLN A 71 -4.48 -24.55 7.34
N SER A 72 -4.33 -24.93 6.07
CA SER A 72 -4.95 -26.15 5.53
C SER A 72 -4.39 -27.43 6.15
N LYS A 73 -3.14 -27.41 6.62
CA LYS A 73 -2.49 -28.50 7.37
C LYS A 73 -2.89 -28.53 8.86
N GLY A 74 -3.69 -27.59 9.34
CA GLY A 74 -4.09 -27.50 10.76
C GLY A 74 -3.01 -26.95 11.69
N THR A 75 -1.91 -26.39 11.17
CA THR A 75 -0.78 -25.87 11.95
C THR A 75 -0.49 -24.38 11.71
N PRO A 76 -1.50 -23.49 11.79
CA PRO A 76 -1.36 -22.07 11.42
C PRO A 76 -0.31 -21.31 12.26
N HIS A 77 -0.04 -21.75 13.49
CA HIS A 77 0.96 -21.15 14.39
C HIS A 77 2.41 -21.27 13.89
N HIS A 78 2.67 -22.22 12.99
CA HIS A 78 4.02 -22.44 12.45
C HIS A 78 4.36 -21.52 11.27
N SER A 79 3.36 -20.83 10.70
CA SER A 79 3.62 -19.91 9.58
C SER A 79 4.52 -18.75 10.01
N ARG A 80 5.42 -18.32 9.13
CA ARG A 80 6.23 -17.12 9.36
C ARG A 80 5.35 -15.89 9.60
N LEU A 81 4.26 -15.76 8.84
CA LEU A 81 3.34 -14.63 8.96
C LEU A 81 2.67 -14.55 10.34
N LYS A 82 2.23 -15.68 10.90
CA LYS A 82 1.60 -15.72 12.24
C LYS A 82 2.59 -15.41 13.35
N ARG A 83 3.87 -15.73 13.17
CA ARG A 83 4.96 -15.33 14.10
C ARG A 83 5.25 -13.83 14.05
N LEU A 84 5.21 -13.22 12.87
CA LEU A 84 5.44 -11.79 12.68
C LEU A 84 4.24 -10.95 13.12
N VAL A 85 3.03 -11.42 12.84
CA VAL A 85 1.76 -10.75 13.17
C VAL A 85 0.84 -11.74 13.89
N PRO A 86 0.96 -11.86 15.23
CA PRO A 86 0.18 -12.85 15.99
C PRO A 86 -1.34 -12.69 15.87
N SER A 87 -1.83 -11.46 15.66
CA SER A 87 -3.24 -11.14 15.47
C SER A 87 -3.78 -11.44 14.07
N VAL A 88 -2.93 -11.88 13.12
CA VAL A 88 -3.36 -12.17 11.76
C VAL A 88 -4.41 -13.30 11.74
N GLY A 89 -5.47 -13.06 10.98
CA GLY A 89 -6.60 -13.99 10.86
C GLY A 89 -6.35 -15.11 9.83
N VAL A 90 -7.46 -15.75 9.45
CA VAL A 90 -7.49 -16.77 8.39
C VAL A 90 -7.47 -16.08 7.03
N PHE A 91 -6.74 -16.64 6.08
CA PHE A 91 -6.77 -16.20 4.68
C PHE A 91 -7.44 -17.30 3.86
N PHE A 92 -8.50 -16.93 3.14
CA PHE A 92 -9.27 -17.89 2.33
C PHE A 92 -8.81 -17.93 0.87
N THR A 93 -8.07 -16.91 0.43
CA THR A 93 -7.65 -16.74 -0.95
C THR A 93 -6.21 -16.22 -1.00
N PRO A 94 -5.41 -16.63 -2.00
CA PRO A 94 -4.13 -15.98 -2.27
C PRO A 94 -4.37 -14.50 -2.58
N LEU A 95 -3.40 -13.66 -2.24
CA LEU A 95 -3.50 -12.21 -2.42
C LEU A 95 -2.42 -11.74 -3.39
N PRO A 96 -2.75 -11.40 -4.65
CA PRO A 96 -1.79 -10.90 -5.64
C PRO A 96 -1.37 -9.46 -5.30
N LEU A 97 -0.60 -9.28 -4.23
CA LEU A 97 -0.21 -7.99 -3.67
C LEU A 97 0.71 -7.22 -4.62
N ARG A 98 1.61 -7.92 -5.33
CA ARG A 98 2.50 -7.28 -6.30
C ARG A 98 1.71 -6.62 -7.41
N GLU A 99 0.79 -7.35 -8.02
CA GLU A 99 -0.05 -6.85 -9.11
C GLU A 99 -0.97 -5.72 -8.63
N ALA A 100 -1.62 -5.92 -7.47
CA ALA A 100 -2.47 -4.90 -6.86
C ALA A 100 -1.70 -3.60 -6.57
N PHE A 101 -0.44 -3.70 -6.12
CA PHE A 101 0.42 -2.55 -5.91
C PHE A 101 0.75 -1.84 -7.22
N LEU A 102 1.13 -2.56 -8.28
CA LEU A 102 1.43 -1.95 -9.58
C LEU A 102 0.21 -1.20 -10.14
N ASN A 103 -0.98 -1.79 -10.02
CA ASN A 103 -2.24 -1.17 -10.43
C ASN A 103 -2.56 0.10 -9.62
N ALA A 104 -2.38 0.05 -8.29
CA ALA A 104 -2.55 1.22 -7.43
C ALA A 104 -1.49 2.30 -7.73
N ASN A 105 -0.24 1.91 -7.97
CA ASN A 105 0.84 2.83 -8.27
C ASN A 105 0.63 3.56 -9.60
N LYS A 106 0.12 2.88 -10.63
CA LYS A 106 -0.23 3.50 -11.91
C LYS A 106 -1.24 4.63 -11.77
N LYS A 107 -2.16 4.54 -10.80
CA LYS A 107 -3.23 5.52 -10.59
C LYS A 107 -2.90 6.63 -9.59
N TYR A 108 -2.15 6.30 -8.54
CA TYR A 108 -1.91 7.23 -7.42
C TYR A 108 -0.43 7.59 -7.23
N SER A 109 0.45 7.08 -8.09
CA SER A 109 1.90 7.33 -8.09
C SER A 109 2.51 7.16 -6.69
N ILE A 110 2.11 6.08 -5.99
CA ILE A 110 2.48 5.82 -4.59
C ILE A 110 3.99 5.87 -4.38
N SER A 111 4.78 5.30 -5.29
CA SER A 111 6.25 5.28 -5.28
C SER A 111 6.91 6.63 -5.59
N ALA A 112 6.16 7.55 -6.20
CA ALA A 112 6.62 8.87 -6.62
C ALA A 112 6.41 9.96 -5.56
N ARG A 113 5.55 9.72 -4.56
CA ARG A 113 5.08 10.78 -3.67
C ARG A 113 6.21 11.33 -2.82
N ARG A 114 6.32 12.65 -2.82
CA ARG A 114 7.23 13.44 -1.97
C ARG A 114 6.40 14.25 -0.98
N SER A 115 6.91 14.47 0.21
CA SER A 115 6.27 15.37 1.16
C SER A 115 6.20 16.81 0.60
N VAL A 116 5.11 17.50 0.92
CA VAL A 116 5.00 18.95 0.72
C VAL A 116 5.80 19.60 1.85
N PRO A 117 6.82 20.41 1.56
CA PRO A 117 7.56 21.08 2.61
C PRO A 117 6.65 22.12 3.32
N PRO A 118 6.77 22.31 4.65
CA PRO A 118 6.37 23.58 5.23
C PRO A 118 7.13 24.70 4.51
N ARG A 119 6.51 25.87 4.35
CA ARG A 119 6.84 26.95 3.38
C ARG A 119 8.28 27.54 3.40
N CYS A 120 9.27 26.92 4.04
CA CYS A 120 10.59 27.50 4.25
C CYS A 120 11.80 26.67 3.75
N ALA A 121 11.63 25.49 3.12
CA ALA A 121 12.76 24.72 2.59
C ALA A 121 12.49 24.19 1.17
N PRO A 122 13.03 24.84 0.12
CA PRO A 122 12.73 24.46 -1.27
C PRO A 122 13.34 23.12 -1.72
N PHE A 123 14.38 22.61 -1.06
CA PHE A 123 15.33 21.71 -1.74
C PHE A 123 15.51 20.29 -1.18
N GLU A 124 14.95 19.98 -0.01
CA GLU A 124 14.93 18.62 0.54
C GLU A 124 13.48 18.16 0.69
N ARG A 125 12.98 17.39 -0.30
CA ARG A 125 11.66 16.75 -0.19
C ARG A 125 11.84 15.26 0.08
N PRO A 126 11.72 14.81 1.34
CA PRO A 126 11.73 13.38 1.65
C PRO A 126 10.55 12.69 0.95
N LEU A 127 10.72 11.44 0.50
CA LEU A 127 9.60 10.67 -0.03
C LEU A 127 8.59 10.42 1.09
N LEU A 128 7.32 10.30 0.73
CA LEU A 128 6.27 10.00 1.68
C LEU A 128 6.02 8.49 1.68
N PRO A 129 6.22 7.78 2.81
CA PRO A 129 5.91 6.36 2.87
C PRO A 129 4.41 6.13 2.61
N PRO A 130 4.02 4.91 2.17
CA PRO A 130 2.62 4.57 1.98
C PRO A 130 1.77 4.88 3.22
N SER A 131 0.65 5.57 3.02
CA SER A 131 -0.29 5.85 4.11
C SER A 131 -1.12 4.60 4.41
N PHE A 132 -1.76 4.58 5.58
CA PHE A 132 -2.71 3.53 5.96
C PHE A 132 -3.79 3.30 4.88
N ASN A 133 -4.26 4.40 4.26
CA ASN A 133 -5.29 4.34 3.22
C ASN A 133 -4.77 3.72 1.91
N ASP A 134 -3.49 3.90 1.60
CA ASP A 134 -2.90 3.30 0.40
C ASP A 134 -2.77 1.79 0.56
N ILE A 135 -2.27 1.33 1.70
CA ILE A 135 -2.17 -0.10 2.02
C ILE A 135 -3.56 -0.74 2.00
N ARG A 136 -4.55 -0.11 2.63
CA ARG A 136 -5.94 -0.59 2.59
C ARG A 136 -6.47 -0.71 1.16
N ARG A 137 -6.17 0.26 0.29
CA ARG A 137 -6.59 0.22 -1.12
C ARG A 137 -5.92 -0.90 -1.88
N ILE A 138 -4.62 -1.12 -1.65
CA ILE A 138 -3.86 -2.21 -2.27
C ILE A 138 -4.44 -3.56 -1.84
N LEU A 139 -4.68 -3.77 -0.54
CA LEU A 139 -5.31 -4.99 -0.03
C LEU A 139 -6.70 -5.23 -0.62
N ASN A 140 -7.55 -4.21 -0.65
CA ASN A 140 -8.87 -4.32 -1.27
C ASN A 140 -8.77 -4.69 -2.75
N THR A 141 -7.80 -4.11 -3.47
CA THR A 141 -7.57 -4.42 -4.89
C THR A 141 -7.11 -5.86 -5.06
N ALA A 142 -6.17 -6.34 -4.22
CA ALA A 142 -5.68 -7.70 -4.24
C ALA A 142 -6.82 -8.72 -3.98
N GLN A 143 -7.67 -8.45 -2.98
CA GLN A 143 -8.83 -9.29 -2.68
C GLN A 143 -9.83 -9.33 -3.85
N VAL A 144 -10.10 -8.17 -4.48
CA VAL A 144 -10.98 -8.12 -5.65
C VAL A 144 -10.38 -8.90 -6.82
N LEU A 145 -9.08 -8.74 -7.10
CA LEU A 145 -8.39 -9.50 -8.17
C LEU A 145 -8.47 -11.01 -7.92
N ALA A 146 -8.28 -11.44 -6.67
CA ALA A 146 -8.32 -12.85 -6.30
C ALA A 146 -9.73 -13.46 -6.36
N VAL A 147 -10.77 -12.71 -5.94
CA VAL A 147 -12.13 -13.24 -5.78
C VAL A 147 -12.99 -13.02 -7.03
N ALA A 148 -12.74 -11.98 -7.83
CA ALA A 148 -13.60 -11.61 -8.96
C ALA A 148 -13.94 -12.75 -9.93
N PRO A 149 -13.01 -13.66 -10.31
CA PRO A 149 -13.32 -14.74 -11.25
C PRO A 149 -14.34 -15.77 -10.72
N GLN A 150 -14.47 -15.90 -9.40
CA GLN A 150 -15.25 -16.95 -8.73
C GLN A 150 -16.38 -16.39 -7.84
N LEU A 151 -16.62 -15.08 -7.92
CA LEU A 151 -17.56 -14.37 -7.06
C LEU A 151 -19.01 -14.71 -7.43
N LYS A 152 -19.75 -15.31 -6.48
CA LYS A 152 -21.17 -15.67 -6.65
C LYS A 152 -22.12 -14.81 -5.82
N LEU A 153 -21.64 -14.22 -4.74
CA LEU A 153 -22.44 -13.47 -3.79
C LEU A 153 -21.64 -12.28 -3.25
N ILE A 154 -22.25 -11.10 -3.26
CA ILE A 154 -21.76 -9.90 -2.59
C ILE A 154 -22.77 -9.53 -1.52
N THR A 155 -22.34 -9.50 -0.26
CA THR A 155 -23.17 -9.03 0.85
C THR A 155 -22.79 -7.60 1.21
N PHE A 156 -23.80 -6.76 1.43
CA PHE A 156 -23.61 -5.40 1.89
C PHE A 156 -24.01 -5.33 3.36
N ALA A 157 -23.04 -5.05 4.24
CA ALA A 157 -23.34 -4.86 5.65
C ALA A 157 -24.20 -3.59 5.83
N PRO A 158 -25.32 -3.65 6.58
CA PRO A 158 -26.11 -2.48 6.92
C PRO A 158 -25.35 -1.63 7.94
N THR A 159 -24.44 -0.79 7.47
CA THR A 159 -23.71 0.19 8.27
C THR A 159 -23.71 1.54 7.55
N SER A 160 -23.57 2.61 8.34
CA SER A 160 -24.06 3.99 8.21
C SER A 160 -23.91 4.74 6.87
N ALA A 161 -23.22 4.21 5.86
CA ALA A 161 -23.10 4.81 4.54
C ALA A 161 -24.40 4.69 3.70
N ASN A 162 -25.18 3.62 3.89
CA ASN A 162 -26.41 3.39 3.13
C ASN A 162 -27.61 4.24 3.62
N HIS A 163 -27.53 4.81 4.83
CA HIS A 163 -28.55 5.72 5.36
C HIS A 163 -28.37 7.18 4.92
N ALA A 164 -27.20 7.56 4.40
CA ALA A 164 -26.91 8.95 4.04
C ALA A 164 -27.52 9.40 2.69
N ARG A 165 -28.20 8.51 1.95
CA ARG A 165 -28.82 8.83 0.66
C ARG A 165 -30.35 8.98 0.68
N SER A 166 -31.03 8.72 1.81
CA SER A 166 -32.50 8.82 1.88
C SER A 166 -33.05 10.02 2.67
N SER A 167 -32.21 10.81 3.35
CA SER A 167 -32.68 11.92 4.21
C SER A 167 -32.73 13.31 3.55
N GLY A 168 -32.55 13.39 2.23
CA GLY A 168 -32.51 14.66 1.49
C GLY A 168 -33.77 14.99 0.69
N ARG A 169 -34.98 14.95 1.28
CA ARG A 169 -36.19 15.60 0.71
C ARG A 169 -37.43 15.49 1.62
N LYS A 170 -37.50 16.26 2.71
CA LYS A 170 -38.78 16.76 3.27
C LYS A 170 -38.54 18.07 4.01
N GLY A 171 -38.82 19.18 3.33
CA GLY A 171 -38.64 20.52 3.87
C GLY A 171 -39.18 21.58 2.91
N ALA A 172 -40.47 21.50 2.58
CA ALA A 172 -41.23 22.62 2.07
C ALA A 172 -42.67 22.46 2.60
N LYS A 173 -42.93 23.09 3.74
CA LYS A 173 -44.27 23.53 4.12
C LYS A 173 -44.35 25.00 3.74
N LEU A 174 -45.19 25.31 2.75
CA LEU A 174 -46.04 26.49 2.74
C LEU A 174 -47.47 25.97 2.95
#